data_AF-A0A8D0NPR0-F1
#
_entry.id   AF-A0A8D0NPR0-F1
#
_cell.length_a   1.000
_cell.length_b   1.000
_cell.length_c   1.000
_cell.angle_alpha   90.00
_cell.angle_beta   90.00
_cell.angle_gamma   90.00
#
_symmetry.space_group_name_H-M   'P 1'
#
loop_
_entity.id
_entity.type
_entity.pdbx_description
1 polymer ?
#
loop_
_entity_poly.entity_id
_entity_poly.type
_entity_poly.pdbx_seq_one_letter_code
_entity_poly.pdbx_strand_id
1 'polypeptide(L)'
;MMTGSCPWRNSSSSLQTASSTRRNWRISSTPSMLTTPNYFVDHMGDYEDVLASLETLNHSVLKAMGYTKEVYEGGSNMDQFVTRFLLKETANQIQSLLSSVESAVEAIEEQTSQIRQNHSKPSHSMVEAWSGSPAPPYTPNHKFVATDQGKNFPPVTSDPKEEGLEAQVSRLAELIGRLENRTLWFDLQQHLLDEEGTNMHLQLVRQEMAVCPEQLGEFLGSLRQYLRGTSGARHCFHVTAVRLADGVTFVVYEFWETEEEWKRHLQSPVCKAFRHVKVDTLSQPEVLSRIAVPAAWCTLGRD
;
A
#
# COMPACT_ATOMS: atom_id res chain seq x y z
N MET A 1 27.51 -22.05 -1.07
CA MET A 1 26.98 -23.41 -1.34
C MET A 1 26.71 -24.09 0.00
N MET A 2 25.45 -24.08 0.43
CA MET A 2 24.92 -25.00 1.44
C MET A 2 23.52 -25.34 0.93
N THR A 3 23.40 -26.48 0.26
CA THR A 3 22.15 -27.05 -0.21
C THR A 3 21.56 -27.88 0.93
N GLY A 4 20.59 -27.31 1.65
CA GLY A 4 19.75 -28.08 2.57
C GLY A 4 18.64 -28.74 1.78
N SER A 5 18.80 -30.02 1.46
CA SER A 5 17.74 -30.84 0.88
C SER A 5 16.73 -31.23 1.97
N CYS A 6 15.46 -30.91 1.77
CA CYS A 6 14.37 -31.41 2.62
C CYS A 6 14.21 -32.94 2.45
N PRO A 7 13.95 -33.74 3.50
CA PRO A 7 13.97 -35.21 3.42
C PRO A 7 12.71 -35.83 2.82
N TRP A 8 11.71 -35.04 2.43
CA TRP A 8 10.36 -35.50 2.11
C TRP A 8 10.06 -35.43 0.62
N ARG A 9 10.85 -36.08 -0.23
CA ARG A 9 10.36 -36.37 -1.58
C ARG A 9 11.12 -37.53 -2.21
N ASN A 10 10.44 -38.67 -2.31
CA ASN A 10 10.72 -39.66 -3.32
C ASN A 10 9.44 -39.86 -4.15
N SER A 11 9.61 -39.84 -5.48
CA SER A 11 8.64 -40.24 -6.52
C SER A 11 7.86 -39.12 -7.23
N SER A 12 8.45 -38.72 -8.38
CA SER A 12 7.88 -38.69 -9.74
C SER A 12 6.59 -37.91 -10.07
N SER A 13 6.81 -36.92 -10.95
CA SER A 13 5.90 -36.26 -11.89
C SER A 13 4.90 -37.19 -12.60
N SER A 14 3.64 -36.76 -12.66
CA SER A 14 2.88 -36.77 -13.93
C SER A 14 1.76 -35.72 -13.88
N LEU A 15 1.75 -34.84 -14.89
CA LEU A 15 0.67 -33.92 -15.21
C LEU A 15 -0.61 -34.68 -15.56
N GLN A 16 -1.74 -34.30 -14.97
CA GLN A 16 -3.05 -34.36 -15.65
C GLN A 16 -4.12 -33.52 -14.94
N THR A 17 -4.70 -32.60 -15.69
CA THR A 17 -5.95 -31.88 -15.44
C THR A 17 -7.13 -32.84 -15.37
N ALA A 18 -7.98 -32.79 -14.32
CA ALA A 18 -9.43 -33.00 -14.41
C ALA A 18 -10.14 -32.94 -13.03
N SER A 19 -11.14 -32.06 -12.99
CA SER A 19 -12.48 -32.19 -12.37
C SER A 19 -12.66 -32.70 -10.93
N SER A 20 -13.23 -31.79 -10.12
CA SER A 20 -14.28 -32.01 -9.12
C SER A 20 -14.88 -33.41 -9.05
N THR A 21 -14.69 -34.11 -7.93
CA THR A 21 -15.69 -35.07 -7.44
C THR A 21 -15.59 -35.21 -5.92
N ARG A 22 -16.64 -34.75 -5.24
CA ARG A 22 -16.98 -35.05 -3.84
C ARG A 22 -16.89 -36.57 -3.62
N ARG A 23 -15.98 -37.06 -2.76
CA ARG A 23 -15.98 -38.46 -2.32
C ARG A 23 -16.30 -38.56 -0.83
N ASN A 24 -17.40 -39.25 -0.56
CA ASN A 24 -17.82 -39.72 0.75
C ASN A 24 -16.78 -40.66 1.35
N TRP A 25 -16.27 -40.33 2.54
CA TRP A 25 -15.45 -41.23 3.33
C TRP A 25 -16.34 -42.17 4.15
N ARG A 26 -16.54 -43.39 3.63
CA ARG A 26 -16.97 -44.53 4.45
C ARG A 26 -15.74 -45.08 5.17
N ILE A 27 -15.87 -45.14 6.50
CA ILE A 27 -14.91 -45.62 7.47
C ILE A 27 -14.59 -47.10 7.22
N SER A 28 -13.32 -47.44 7.03
CA SER A 28 -12.81 -48.79 7.24
C SER A 28 -11.47 -48.71 8.00
N SER A 29 -11.56 -48.98 9.30
CA SER A 29 -10.47 -48.83 10.27
C SER A 29 -9.50 -50.02 10.23
N THR A 30 -8.46 -49.87 9.41
CA THR A 30 -7.11 -50.43 9.54
C THR A 30 -6.24 -49.92 10.71
N PRO A 31 -5.95 -50.59 11.84
CA PRO A 31 -5.01 -50.02 12.82
C PRO A 31 -3.57 -50.20 12.32
N SER A 32 -3.13 -49.28 11.46
CA SER A 32 -1.72 -49.18 11.07
C SER A 32 -0.97 -48.46 12.19
N MET A 33 0.16 -49.00 12.64
CA MET A 33 0.98 -48.37 13.67
C MET A 33 1.31 -46.93 13.25
N LEU A 34 0.82 -45.98 14.05
CA LEU A 34 0.95 -44.56 13.81
C LEU A 34 2.41 -44.15 14.02
N THR A 35 3.23 -44.22 12.96
CA THR A 35 4.52 -43.55 12.96
C THR A 35 4.26 -42.04 13.03
N THR A 36 5.08 -41.30 13.78
CA THR A 36 4.93 -39.83 13.92
C THR A 36 4.75 -39.08 12.59
N PRO A 37 5.35 -39.49 11.45
CA PRO A 37 5.10 -38.86 10.15
C PRO A 37 3.68 -39.05 9.62
N ASN A 38 3.11 -40.26 9.76
CA ASN A 38 1.78 -40.56 9.25
C ASN A 38 0.71 -39.75 10.00
N TYR A 39 0.92 -39.47 11.28
CA TYR A 39 0.03 -38.61 12.05
C TYR A 39 -0.07 -37.18 11.50
N PHE A 40 1.05 -36.56 11.14
CA PHE A 40 1.03 -35.19 10.60
C PHE A 40 0.42 -35.12 9.21
N VAL A 41 0.64 -36.14 8.37
CA VAL A 41 0.00 -36.22 7.05
C VAL A 41 -1.51 -36.33 7.20
N ASP A 42 -1.99 -37.17 8.12
CA ASP A 42 -3.42 -37.37 8.37
C ASP A 42 -4.11 -36.15 9.03
N HIS A 43 -3.34 -35.22 9.63
CA HIS A 43 -3.85 -34.05 10.35
C HIS A 43 -3.48 -32.70 9.72
N MET A 44 -2.81 -32.67 8.56
CA MET A 44 -2.43 -31.42 7.89
C MET A 44 -3.64 -30.62 7.41
N GLY A 45 -4.71 -31.29 6.96
CA GLY A 45 -5.95 -30.65 6.51
C GLY A 45 -5.68 -29.51 5.52
N ASP A 46 -6.32 -28.36 5.72
CA ASP A 46 -6.21 -27.18 4.84
C ASP A 46 -4.79 -26.57 4.81
N TYR A 47 -3.88 -26.95 5.72
CA TYR A 47 -2.50 -26.46 5.72
C TYR A 47 -1.62 -27.13 4.64
N GLU A 48 -2.05 -28.24 4.03
CA GLU A 48 -1.34 -28.85 2.90
C GLU A 48 -1.25 -27.86 1.72
N ASP A 49 -2.37 -27.24 1.37
CA ASP A 49 -2.46 -26.23 0.30
C ASP A 49 -1.71 -24.94 0.67
N VAL A 50 -1.72 -24.55 1.95
CA VAL A 50 -0.96 -23.39 2.46
C VAL A 50 0.54 -23.62 2.28
N LEU A 51 1.06 -24.78 2.67
CA LEU A 51 2.48 -25.10 2.56
C LEU A 51 2.93 -25.23 1.09
N ALA A 52 2.10 -25.82 0.23
CA ALA A 52 2.36 -25.88 -1.22
C ALA A 52 2.39 -24.48 -1.86
N SER A 53 1.50 -23.58 -1.42
CA SER A 53 1.46 -22.19 -1.88
C SER A 53 2.70 -21.41 -1.42
N LEU A 54 3.17 -21.63 -0.19
CA LEU A 54 4.40 -21.01 0.32
C LEU A 54 5.64 -21.50 -0.42
N GLU A 55 5.72 -22.78 -0.81
CA GLU A 55 6.79 -23.30 -1.66
C GLU A 55 6.81 -22.62 -3.03
N THR A 56 5.62 -22.46 -3.64
CA THR A 56 5.46 -21.78 -4.94
C THR A 56 5.83 -20.30 -4.85
N LEU A 57 5.43 -19.62 -3.78
CA LEU A 57 5.79 -18.23 -3.50
C LEU A 57 7.32 -18.09 -3.40
N ASN A 58 7.96 -18.95 -2.61
CA ASN A 58 9.42 -18.93 -2.42
C ASN A 58 10.15 -19.14 -3.75
N HIS A 59 9.71 -20.08 -4.58
CA HIS A 59 10.30 -20.30 -5.90
C HIS A 59 10.15 -19.07 -6.81
N SER A 60 8.98 -18.43 -6.78
CA SER A 60 8.69 -17.23 -7.58
C SER A 60 9.54 -16.04 -7.15
N VAL A 61 9.69 -15.82 -5.84
CA VAL A 61 10.53 -14.76 -5.26
C VAL A 61 12.00 -14.99 -5.61
N LEU A 62 12.52 -16.20 -5.42
CA LEU A 62 13.91 -16.52 -5.77
C LEU A 62 14.21 -16.32 -7.25
N LYS A 63 13.28 -16.70 -8.12
CA LYS A 63 13.39 -16.47 -9.57
C LYS A 63 13.41 -14.96 -9.90
N ALA A 64 12.51 -14.19 -9.30
CA ALA A 64 12.47 -12.74 -9.47
C ALA A 64 13.75 -12.08 -8.96
N MET A 65 14.24 -12.48 -7.78
CA MET A 65 15.51 -11.99 -7.21
C MET A 65 16.70 -12.30 -8.11
N GLY A 66 16.76 -13.50 -8.70
CA GLY A 66 17.80 -13.86 -9.67
C GLY A 66 17.84 -12.91 -10.87
N TYR A 67 16.67 -12.55 -11.40
CA TYR A 67 16.53 -11.60 -12.51
C TYR A 67 16.90 -10.16 -12.10
N THR A 68 16.52 -9.73 -10.88
CA THR A 68 16.82 -8.36 -10.42
C THR A 68 18.32 -8.07 -10.35
N LYS A 69 19.18 -9.06 -10.08
CA LYS A 69 20.63 -8.86 -10.06
C LYS A 69 21.18 -8.48 -11.43
N GLU A 70 20.74 -9.16 -12.49
CA GLU A 70 21.22 -8.90 -13.86
C GLU A 70 20.72 -7.56 -14.40
N VAL A 71 19.48 -7.19 -14.09
CA VAL A 71 18.86 -5.96 -14.59
C VAL A 71 19.31 -4.72 -13.81
N TYR A 72 19.68 -4.87 -12.55
CA TYR A 72 20.03 -3.72 -11.70
C TYR A 72 21.38 -3.09 -12.07
N GLU A 73 22.41 -3.89 -12.39
CA GLU A 73 23.74 -3.37 -12.75
C GLU A 73 23.78 -2.77 -14.17
N GLY A 74 22.91 -3.23 -15.08
CA GLY A 74 22.83 -2.74 -16.46
C GLY A 74 21.69 -1.74 -16.73
N GLY A 75 20.80 -1.51 -15.76
CA GLY A 75 19.57 -0.72 -15.93
C GLY A 75 19.73 0.78 -15.70
N SER A 76 18.77 1.56 -16.20
CA SER A 76 18.69 2.99 -15.94
C SER A 76 18.39 3.31 -14.46
N ASN A 77 18.55 4.57 -14.05
CA ASN A 77 18.18 4.99 -12.69
C ASN A 77 16.71 4.67 -12.35
N MET A 78 15.80 4.74 -13.34
CA MET A 78 14.39 4.40 -13.17
C MET A 78 14.22 2.89 -12.96
N ASP A 79 14.92 2.05 -13.74
CA ASP A 79 14.86 0.59 -13.61
C ASP A 79 15.41 0.13 -12.25
N GLN A 80 16.49 0.77 -11.78
CA GLN A 80 17.02 0.52 -10.44
C GLN A 80 16.05 0.95 -9.34
N PHE A 81 15.33 2.07 -9.52
CA PHE A 81 14.29 2.49 -8.57
C PHE A 81 13.14 1.47 -8.52
N VAL A 82 12.60 1.07 -9.68
CA VAL A 82 11.54 0.06 -9.78
C VAL A 82 12.00 -1.25 -9.14
N THR A 83 13.25 -1.66 -9.38
CA THR A 83 13.82 -2.86 -8.77
C THR A 83 13.88 -2.76 -7.24
N ARG A 84 14.37 -1.64 -6.69
CA ARG A 84 14.41 -1.41 -5.23
C ARG A 84 13.01 -1.37 -4.62
N PHE A 85 12.06 -0.74 -5.32
CA PHE A 85 10.67 -0.68 -4.91
C PHE A 85 10.05 -2.07 -4.85
N LEU A 86 10.15 -2.87 -5.92
CA LEU A 86 9.58 -4.21 -5.98
C LEU A 86 10.18 -5.15 -4.93
N LEU A 87 11.49 -5.07 -4.68
CA LEU A 87 12.14 -5.83 -3.61
C LEU A 87 11.62 -5.43 -2.23
N LYS A 88 11.52 -4.13 -1.96
CA LYS A 88 11.00 -3.61 -0.68
C LYS A 88 9.54 -4.01 -0.47
N GLU A 89 8.72 -3.92 -1.52
CA GLU A 89 7.31 -4.29 -1.47
C GLU A 89 7.12 -5.79 -1.24
N THR A 90 7.91 -6.63 -1.93
CA THR A 90 7.89 -8.09 -1.71
C THR A 90 8.26 -8.44 -0.26
N ALA A 91 9.27 -7.77 0.31
CA ALA A 91 9.67 -7.98 1.70
C ALA A 91 8.57 -7.55 2.68
N ASN A 92 7.92 -6.40 2.44
CA ASN A 92 6.82 -5.92 3.27
C ASN A 92 5.64 -6.88 3.25
N GLN A 93 5.23 -7.39 2.07
CA GLN A 93 4.11 -8.33 1.96
C GLN A 93 4.39 -9.65 2.69
N ILE A 94 5.62 -10.17 2.60
CA ILE A 94 6.03 -11.36 3.36
C ILE A 94 6.00 -11.08 4.86
N GLN A 95 6.47 -9.91 5.30
CA GLN A 95 6.45 -9.53 6.71
C GLN A 95 5.02 -9.41 7.27
N SER A 96 4.09 -8.86 6.49
CA SER A 96 2.67 -8.81 6.85
C SER A 96 2.08 -10.21 7.00
N LEU A 97 2.42 -11.13 6.10
CA LEU A 97 1.98 -12.51 6.19
C LEU A 97 2.56 -13.21 7.43
N LEU A 98 3.85 -13.01 7.71
CA LEU A 98 4.50 -13.56 8.91
C LEU A 98 3.84 -13.05 10.19
N SER A 99 3.60 -11.74 10.30
CA SER A 99 2.95 -11.13 11.46
C SER A 99 1.53 -11.68 11.68
N SER A 100 0.78 -11.93 10.61
CA SER A 100 -0.55 -12.55 10.72
C SER A 100 -0.48 -13.98 11.26
N VAL A 101 0.53 -14.76 10.85
CA VAL A 101 0.72 -16.14 11.33
C VAL A 101 1.19 -16.14 12.79
N GLU A 102 2.13 -15.26 13.15
CA GLU A 102 2.61 -15.08 14.52
C GLU A 102 1.45 -14.74 15.47
N SER A 103 0.57 -13.82 15.10
CA SER A 103 -0.61 -13.48 15.89
C SER A 103 -1.57 -14.66 16.08
N ALA A 104 -1.75 -15.50 15.05
CA ALA A 104 -2.57 -16.71 15.17
C ALA A 104 -1.94 -17.73 16.13
N VAL A 105 -0.60 -17.87 16.11
CA VAL A 105 0.13 -18.74 17.03
C VAL A 105 0.01 -18.22 18.47
N GLU A 106 0.19 -16.92 18.70
CA GLU A 106 0.02 -16.29 20.01
C GLU A 106 -1.40 -16.50 20.56
N ALA A 107 -2.43 -16.35 19.72
CA ALA A 107 -3.81 -16.58 20.13
C ALA A 107 -4.07 -18.05 20.55
N ILE A 108 -3.45 -19.01 19.85
CA ILE A 108 -3.53 -20.43 20.21
C ILE A 108 -2.81 -20.70 21.54
N GLU A 109 -1.65 -20.09 21.74
CA GLU A 109 -0.90 -20.21 23.00
C GLU A 109 -1.68 -19.60 24.17
N GLU A 110 -2.30 -18.43 23.98
CA GLU A 110 -3.13 -17.78 24.99
C GLU A 110 -4.37 -18.62 25.33
N GLN A 111 -5.07 -19.16 24.34
CA GLN A 111 -6.18 -20.10 24.59
C GLN A 111 -5.74 -21.33 25.38
N THR A 112 -4.60 -21.91 25.02
CA THR A 112 -4.03 -23.07 25.73
C THR A 112 -3.70 -22.73 27.18
N SER A 113 -3.16 -21.54 27.42
CA SER A 113 -2.85 -21.04 28.76
C SER A 113 -4.12 -20.82 29.62
N GLN A 114 -5.19 -20.26 29.03
CA GLN A 114 -6.47 -20.03 29.69
C GLN A 114 -7.18 -21.34 30.03
N ILE A 115 -7.14 -22.34 29.16
CA ILE A 115 -7.68 -23.69 29.44
C ILE A 115 -6.96 -24.28 30.67
N ARG A 116 -5.62 -24.18 30.73
CA ARG A 116 -4.82 -24.68 31.85
C ARG A 116 -5.12 -23.96 33.17
N GLN A 117 -5.40 -22.66 33.13
CA GLN A 117 -5.79 -21.88 34.31
C GLN A 117 -7.22 -22.20 34.80
N ASN A 118 -8.17 -22.40 33.89
CA ASN A 118 -9.56 -22.74 34.23
C ASN A 118 -9.68 -24.13 34.90
N HIS A 119 -8.82 -25.08 34.55
CA HIS A 119 -8.76 -26.40 35.19
C HIS A 119 -8.04 -26.43 36.55
N SER A 120 -7.46 -25.32 36.99
CA SER A 120 -6.70 -25.24 38.26
C SER A 120 -7.55 -24.78 39.46
N LYS A 121 -8.85 -24.48 39.28
CA LYS A 121 -9.78 -24.20 40.40
C LYS A 121 -10.56 -25.46 40.78
N PRO A 122 -10.35 -26.06 41.96
CA PRO A 122 -11.27 -27.07 42.46
C PRO A 122 -12.56 -26.37 42.86
N SER A 123 -13.67 -26.81 42.27
CA SER A 123 -15.02 -26.47 42.68
C SER A 123 -15.22 -26.89 44.14
N HIS A 124 -15.35 -25.93 45.06
CA HIS A 124 -15.94 -26.19 46.38
C HIS A 124 -17.10 -25.23 46.66
N SER A 125 -18.22 -25.89 46.90
CA SER A 125 -19.54 -25.41 47.25
C SER A 125 -19.57 -24.56 48.54
N MET A 126 -20.27 -23.43 48.43
CA MET A 126 -21.13 -22.76 49.43
C MET A 126 -21.27 -23.41 50.82
N VAL A 127 -20.82 -22.68 51.86
CA VAL A 127 -21.46 -22.58 53.20
C VAL A 127 -21.21 -21.16 53.74
N GLU A 128 -22.28 -20.42 54.03
CA GLU A 128 -22.30 -19.13 54.71
C GLU A 128 -21.97 -19.24 56.21
N ALA A 129 -21.29 -18.25 56.79
CA ALA A 129 -21.53 -17.76 58.17
C ALA A 129 -20.75 -16.46 58.46
N TRP A 130 -21.46 -15.35 58.29
CA TRP A 130 -21.46 -14.08 59.04
C TRP A 130 -20.38 -13.85 60.11
N SER A 131 -19.68 -12.71 60.04
CA SER A 131 -19.65 -11.69 61.13
C SER A 131 -18.77 -10.46 60.82
N GLY A 132 -19.37 -9.27 60.88
CA GLY A 132 -18.78 -8.09 61.56
C GLY A 132 -17.96 -7.06 60.75
N SER A 133 -18.63 -6.03 60.23
CA SER A 133 -18.09 -4.65 60.00
C SER A 133 -17.78 -3.94 61.35
N PRO A 134 -16.98 -2.82 61.48
CA PRO A 134 -17.08 -1.54 60.71
C PRO A 134 -15.77 -0.76 60.42
N ALA A 135 -15.54 -0.22 59.20
CA ALA A 135 -15.83 1.14 58.68
C ALA A 135 -14.63 2.17 58.78
N PRO A 136 -14.63 3.35 58.09
CA PRO A 136 -13.65 3.79 57.06
C PRO A 136 -12.99 5.16 57.45
N PRO A 137 -12.61 6.18 56.62
CA PRO A 137 -12.48 6.38 55.15
C PRO A 137 -11.23 7.24 54.68
N TYR A 138 -11.18 7.55 53.37
CA TYR A 138 -10.58 8.73 52.67
C TYR A 138 -9.38 8.54 51.71
N THR A 139 -9.67 8.67 50.41
CA THR A 139 -8.85 9.33 49.35
C THR A 139 -8.93 10.86 49.52
N PRO A 140 -8.04 11.76 49.02
CA PRO A 140 -7.59 11.85 47.61
C PRO A 140 -6.24 12.56 47.26
N ASN A 141 -5.82 12.38 45.99
CA ASN A 141 -4.95 13.19 45.09
C ASN A 141 -4.28 14.49 45.59
N HIS A 142 -3.00 14.75 45.24
CA HIS A 142 -2.51 15.83 44.32
C HIS A 142 -0.95 16.04 44.34
N LYS A 143 -0.32 15.96 43.15
CA LYS A 143 0.74 16.82 42.54
C LYS A 143 2.00 17.36 43.27
N PHE A 144 3.15 17.06 42.62
CA PHE A 144 4.31 17.90 42.21
C PHE A 144 5.40 18.41 43.20
N VAL A 145 6.58 18.65 42.59
CA VAL A 145 7.83 19.37 43.00
C VAL A 145 8.90 18.46 43.61
N ALA A 146 10.14 18.23 43.13
CA ALA A 146 11.16 18.83 42.23
C ALA A 146 12.44 19.22 43.00
N THR A 147 13.60 18.91 42.40
CA THR A 147 14.94 19.56 42.46
C THR A 147 16.08 18.61 42.84
N ASP A 148 17.02 18.35 41.92
CA ASP A 148 18.41 18.78 42.13
C ASP A 148 19.18 18.97 40.80
N GLN A 149 20.11 19.92 40.85
CA GLN A 149 20.87 20.55 39.77
C GLN A 149 22.20 19.84 39.50
N GLY A 150 22.83 20.07 38.33
CA GLY A 150 24.21 19.59 38.13
C GLY A 150 24.93 19.91 36.81
N LYS A 151 25.29 21.18 36.62
CA LYS A 151 26.54 21.70 35.98
C LYS A 151 26.85 21.49 34.48
N ASN A 152 27.07 22.63 33.83
CA ASN A 152 27.66 22.89 32.50
C ASN A 152 29.17 22.62 32.42
N PHE A 153 29.67 22.27 31.22
CA PHE A 153 30.89 22.83 30.56
C PHE A 153 30.90 22.52 29.04
N PRO A 154 31.27 23.46 28.14
CA PRO A 154 31.71 23.22 26.75
C PRO A 154 33.17 23.73 26.53
N PRO A 155 33.75 23.84 25.30
CA PRO A 155 33.61 23.07 24.03
C PRO A 155 34.99 22.63 23.45
N VAL A 156 35.04 21.65 22.53
CA VAL A 156 36.16 21.49 21.57
C VAL A 156 35.66 20.98 20.21
N THR A 157 36.21 21.60 19.16
CA THR A 157 35.95 21.53 17.72
C THR A 157 36.59 20.34 17.00
N SER A 158 35.91 19.73 16.02
CA SER A 158 36.43 19.40 14.66
C SER A 158 35.39 18.72 13.75
N ASP A 159 35.21 19.33 12.57
CA ASP A 159 34.72 18.95 11.22
C ASP A 159 34.72 17.44 10.80
N PRO A 160 34.25 17.04 9.59
CA PRO A 160 32.99 17.25 8.87
C PRO A 160 32.31 15.88 8.49
N LYS A 161 31.08 15.90 7.96
CA LYS A 161 30.37 14.75 7.35
C LYS A 161 29.96 13.60 8.30
N GLU A 162 28.97 13.88 9.12
CA GLU A 162 27.90 12.91 9.31
C GLU A 162 26.63 13.73 9.46
N GLU A 163 25.83 13.83 8.40
CA GLU A 163 24.45 14.30 8.54
C GLU A 163 23.77 13.27 9.44
N GLY A 164 23.82 13.50 10.75
CA GLY A 164 23.22 12.65 11.75
C GLY A 164 21.77 12.38 11.41
N LEU A 165 21.23 11.26 11.90
CA LEU A 165 19.86 10.85 11.61
C LEU A 165 18.86 11.98 11.91
N GLU A 166 19.12 12.80 12.93
CA GLU A 166 18.35 14.00 13.25
C GLU A 166 18.32 15.02 12.10
N ALA A 167 19.46 15.28 11.44
CA ALA A 167 19.51 16.19 10.29
C ALA A 167 18.75 15.63 9.08
N GLN A 168 18.80 14.30 8.86
CA GLN A 168 17.99 13.65 7.82
C GLN A 168 16.51 13.68 8.16
N VAL A 169 16.13 13.46 9.42
CA VAL A 169 14.74 13.54 9.90
C VAL A 169 14.21 14.97 9.76
N SER A 170 14.99 15.99 10.15
CA SER A 170 14.61 17.39 9.95
C SER A 170 14.46 17.76 8.47
N ARG A 171 15.38 17.30 7.62
CA ARG A 171 15.29 17.50 6.16
C ARG A 171 14.06 16.81 5.57
N LEU A 172 13.76 15.58 6.01
CA LEU A 172 12.56 14.85 5.58
C LEU A 172 11.29 15.54 6.05
N ALA A 173 11.24 16.02 7.29
CA ALA A 173 10.11 16.78 7.82
C ALA A 173 9.88 18.08 7.02
N GLU A 174 10.94 18.79 6.64
CA GLU A 174 10.84 19.97 5.78
C GLU A 174 10.32 19.62 4.37
N LEU A 175 10.81 18.53 3.79
CA LEU A 175 10.32 18.05 2.49
C LEU A 175 8.86 17.61 2.54
N ILE A 176 8.45 16.92 3.62
CA ILE A 176 7.05 16.54 3.87
C ILE A 176 6.19 17.79 4.02
N GLY A 177 6.58 18.75 4.86
CA GLY A 177 5.83 20.00 5.02
C GLY A 177 5.73 20.80 3.71
N ARG A 178 6.75 20.75 2.85
CA ARG A 178 6.71 21.34 1.50
C ARG A 178 5.81 20.57 0.53
N LEU A 179 5.72 19.25 0.66
CA LEU A 179 4.84 18.40 -0.14
C LEU A 179 3.39 18.53 0.31
N GLU A 180 3.12 18.52 1.61
CA GLU A 180 1.80 18.73 2.20
C GLU A 180 1.20 20.08 1.75
N ASN A 181 2.01 21.15 1.77
CA ASN A 181 1.62 22.47 1.27
C ASN A 181 1.44 22.57 -0.26
N ARG A 182 1.78 21.51 -1.01
CA ARG A 182 1.58 21.42 -2.47
C ARG A 182 0.58 20.33 -2.87
N THR A 183 -0.05 19.67 -1.90
CA THR A 183 -1.02 18.63 -2.19
C THR A 183 -2.28 19.30 -2.74
N LEU A 184 -2.50 19.15 -4.04
CA LEU A 184 -3.72 19.59 -4.70
C LEU A 184 -4.82 18.58 -4.33
N TRP A 185 -5.61 18.93 -3.33
CA TRP A 185 -6.79 18.14 -2.95
C TRP A 185 -7.93 18.51 -3.89
N PHE A 186 -8.53 17.51 -4.54
CA PHE A 186 -9.62 17.72 -5.49
C PHE A 186 -10.95 17.38 -4.81
N ASP A 187 -11.91 18.29 -4.86
CA ASP A 187 -13.29 18.02 -4.44
C ASP A 187 -14.08 17.47 -5.63
N LEU A 188 -14.06 16.15 -5.82
CA LEU A 188 -14.87 15.45 -6.84
C LEU A 188 -16.26 15.03 -6.32
N GLN A 189 -16.63 15.48 -5.11
CA GLN A 189 -17.71 14.88 -4.35
C GLN A 189 -19.10 15.19 -4.93
N GLN A 190 -19.25 16.21 -5.78
CA GLN A 190 -20.55 16.59 -6.36
C GLN A 190 -21.10 15.61 -7.41
N HIS A 191 -20.29 14.72 -8.00
CA HIS A 191 -20.72 13.82 -9.08
C HIS A 191 -20.62 12.32 -8.76
N LEU A 192 -20.03 11.93 -7.62
CA LEU A 192 -19.76 10.52 -7.27
C LEU A 192 -20.76 9.91 -6.27
N LEU A 193 -21.78 10.67 -5.84
CA LEU A 193 -22.62 10.32 -4.68
C LEU A 193 -23.74 9.30 -4.92
N ASP A 194 -23.94 8.79 -6.15
CA ASP A 194 -25.16 8.02 -6.46
C ASP A 194 -24.96 6.52 -6.76
N GLU A 195 -23.72 6.01 -6.82
CA GLU A 195 -23.49 4.59 -7.18
C GLU A 195 -22.77 3.84 -6.05
N GLU A 196 -23.54 2.94 -5.42
CA GLU A 196 -23.16 2.14 -4.28
C GLU A 196 -22.01 1.16 -4.61
N GLY A 197 -20.85 1.35 -3.97
CA GLY A 197 -19.97 0.25 -3.57
C GLY A 197 -19.20 -0.52 -4.65
N THR A 198 -18.98 0.03 -5.85
CA THR A 198 -18.01 -0.55 -6.80
C THR A 198 -16.62 0.10 -6.67
N ASN A 199 -15.55 -0.66 -6.95
CA ASN A 199 -14.18 -0.16 -7.16
C ASN A 199 -14.15 0.81 -8.36
N MET A 200 -14.71 2.01 -8.21
CA MET A 200 -14.75 3.03 -9.25
C MET A 200 -13.34 3.57 -9.44
N HIS A 201 -12.84 3.49 -10.66
CA HIS A 201 -11.55 4.04 -11.06
C HIS A 201 -11.82 5.19 -12.04
N LEU A 202 -11.16 6.33 -11.81
CA LEU A 202 -11.15 7.45 -12.73
C LEU A 202 -9.94 7.36 -13.64
N GLN A 203 -10.10 7.82 -14.87
CA GLN A 203 -9.00 7.95 -15.80
C GLN A 203 -8.35 9.33 -15.63
N LEU A 204 -7.16 9.35 -15.03
CA LEU A 204 -6.33 10.54 -14.95
C LEU A 204 -5.49 10.67 -16.22
N VAL A 205 -5.62 11.80 -16.89
CA VAL A 205 -4.85 12.16 -18.08
C VAL A 205 -3.97 13.36 -17.73
N ARG A 206 -2.65 13.19 -17.91
CA ARG A 206 -1.65 14.26 -17.76
C ARG A 206 -1.09 14.61 -19.13
N GLN A 207 -1.22 15.87 -19.52
CA GLN A 207 -0.65 16.42 -20.76
C GLN A 207 0.40 17.46 -20.40
N GLU A 208 1.63 17.26 -20.84
CA GLU A 208 2.69 18.24 -20.70
C GLU A 208 3.03 18.86 -22.07
N MET A 209 3.11 20.19 -22.08
CA MET A 209 3.16 21.01 -23.27
C MET A 209 4.20 22.10 -23.08
N ALA A 210 5.28 22.08 -23.87
CA ALA A 210 6.26 23.16 -23.92
C ALA A 210 5.94 24.09 -25.09
N VAL A 211 5.73 25.37 -24.79
CA VAL A 211 5.20 26.37 -25.71
C VAL A 211 6.32 27.26 -26.21
N CYS A 212 6.32 27.59 -27.50
CA CYS A 212 7.21 28.61 -28.06
C CYS A 212 6.94 29.96 -27.37
N PRO A 213 7.96 30.67 -26.83
CA PRO A 213 7.77 31.93 -26.11
C PRO A 213 6.99 32.99 -26.92
N GLU A 214 7.17 32.99 -28.24
CA GLU A 214 6.53 33.92 -29.18
C GLU A 214 5.02 33.67 -29.30
N GLN A 215 4.60 32.42 -29.09
CA GLN A 215 3.22 31.97 -29.25
C GLN A 215 2.46 31.81 -27.92
N LEU A 216 3.10 32.18 -26.80
CA LEU A 216 2.55 32.00 -25.45
C LEU A 216 1.18 32.67 -25.26
N GLY A 217 0.98 33.85 -25.86
CA GLY A 217 -0.28 34.59 -25.76
C GLY A 217 -1.47 33.86 -26.40
N GLU A 218 -1.27 33.36 -27.62
CA GLU A 218 -2.27 32.57 -28.35
C GLU A 218 -2.59 31.27 -27.62
N PHE A 219 -1.54 30.54 -27.19
CA PHE A 219 -1.70 29.31 -26.43
C PHE A 219 -2.51 29.52 -25.15
N LEU A 220 -2.20 30.55 -24.36
CA LEU A 220 -2.94 30.84 -23.12
C LEU A 220 -4.41 31.18 -23.37
N GLY A 221 -4.71 31.87 -24.48
CA GLY A 221 -6.08 32.14 -24.91
C GLY A 221 -6.84 30.86 -25.19
N SER A 222 -6.25 30.00 -26.02
CA SER A 222 -6.83 28.70 -26.41
C SER A 222 -6.93 27.74 -25.23
N LEU A 223 -5.91 27.67 -24.36
CA LEU A 223 -5.92 26.84 -23.15
C LEU A 223 -7.07 27.23 -22.22
N ARG A 224 -7.30 28.52 -21.97
CA ARG A 224 -8.44 28.96 -21.15
C ARG A 224 -9.78 28.56 -21.76
N GLN A 225 -9.91 28.66 -23.08
CA GLN A 225 -11.12 28.23 -23.79
C GLN A 225 -11.31 26.71 -23.71
N TYR A 226 -10.23 25.94 -23.84
CA TYR A 226 -10.23 24.50 -23.68
C TYR A 226 -10.65 24.08 -22.27
N LEU A 227 -10.07 24.69 -21.23
CA LEU A 227 -10.42 24.41 -19.83
C LEU A 227 -11.89 24.69 -19.55
N ARG A 228 -12.41 25.85 -19.99
CA ARG A 228 -13.82 26.21 -19.81
C ARG A 228 -14.75 25.28 -20.59
N GLY A 229 -14.37 24.85 -21.79
CA GLY A 229 -15.16 23.93 -22.59
C GLY A 229 -15.15 22.50 -22.03
N THR A 230 -14.03 22.08 -21.43
CA THR A 230 -13.84 20.74 -20.87
C THR A 230 -14.45 20.63 -19.46
N SER A 231 -14.40 21.69 -18.65
CA SER A 231 -15.04 21.72 -17.32
C SER A 231 -16.56 21.61 -17.38
N GLY A 232 -17.18 21.89 -18.54
CA GLY A 232 -18.61 21.70 -18.76
C GLY A 232 -18.99 20.32 -19.33
N ALA A 233 -18.02 19.42 -19.56
CA ALA A 233 -18.29 18.08 -20.06
C ALA A 233 -18.85 17.19 -18.95
N ARG A 234 -19.95 16.47 -19.24
CA ARG A 234 -20.72 15.70 -18.24
C ARG A 234 -19.90 14.65 -17.47
N HIS A 235 -18.88 14.10 -18.12
CA HIS A 235 -18.08 12.98 -17.59
C HIS A 235 -16.62 13.37 -17.30
N CYS A 236 -16.33 14.67 -17.32
CA CYS A 236 -15.08 15.24 -16.84
C CYS A 236 -15.30 15.78 -15.43
N PHE A 237 -14.76 15.08 -14.43
CA PHE A 237 -14.92 15.48 -13.04
C PHE A 237 -14.10 16.72 -12.68
N HIS A 238 -12.90 16.82 -13.24
CA HIS A 238 -12.02 17.93 -12.96
C HIS A 238 -11.02 18.14 -14.10
N VAL A 239 -10.75 19.41 -14.39
CA VAL A 239 -9.68 19.80 -15.30
C VAL A 239 -8.94 20.99 -14.74
N THR A 240 -7.61 20.92 -14.72
CA THR A 240 -6.75 22.01 -14.25
C THR A 240 -5.49 22.11 -15.09
N ALA A 241 -4.93 23.32 -15.15
CA ALA A 241 -3.67 23.58 -15.82
C ALA A 241 -2.69 24.25 -14.86
N VAL A 242 -1.47 23.72 -14.81
CA VAL A 242 -0.36 24.25 -14.00
C VAL A 242 0.72 24.76 -14.93
N ARG A 243 1.24 25.95 -14.65
CA ARG A 243 2.41 26.51 -15.33
C ARG A 243 3.67 26.17 -14.53
N LEU A 244 4.69 25.63 -15.19
CA LEU A 244 5.97 25.31 -14.56
C LEU A 244 6.83 26.56 -14.35
N ALA A 245 7.90 26.41 -13.57
CA ALA A 245 8.78 27.51 -13.16
C ALA A 245 9.56 28.15 -14.34
N ASP A 246 9.73 27.43 -15.45
CA ASP A 246 10.32 27.95 -16.68
C ASP A 246 9.42 28.97 -17.40
N GLY A 247 8.15 29.07 -17.00
CA GLY A 247 7.16 29.97 -17.57
C GLY A 247 6.67 29.59 -18.97
N VAL A 248 7.19 28.54 -19.58
CA VAL A 248 6.84 28.15 -20.97
C VAL A 248 6.29 26.73 -21.06
N THR A 249 6.42 25.95 -20.00
CA THR A 249 5.87 24.60 -19.92
C THR A 249 4.60 24.59 -19.08
N PHE A 250 3.60 23.87 -19.58
CA PHE A 250 2.29 23.73 -18.96
C PHE A 250 1.96 22.25 -18.80
N VAL A 251 1.35 21.91 -17.68
CA VAL A 251 0.85 20.57 -17.39
C VAL A 251 -0.65 20.66 -17.15
N VAL A 252 -1.43 19.99 -17.98
CA VAL A 252 -2.89 19.87 -17.82
C VAL A 252 -3.21 18.51 -17.23
N TYR A 253 -4.04 18.51 -16.19
CA TYR A 253 -4.58 17.31 -15.55
C TYR A 253 -6.08 17.26 -15.81
N GLU A 254 -6.56 16.13 -16.33
CA GLU A 254 -7.97 15.86 -16.58
C GLU A 254 -8.39 14.56 -15.91
N PHE A 255 -9.51 14.57 -15.23
CA PHE A 255 -10.11 13.41 -14.58
C PHE A 255 -11.40 13.03 -15.29
N TRP A 256 -11.41 11.85 -15.89
CA TRP A 256 -12.53 11.33 -16.65
C TRP A 256 -13.13 10.10 -15.98
N GLU A 257 -14.43 9.90 -16.14
CA GLU A 257 -15.14 8.72 -15.61
C GLU A 257 -14.61 7.41 -16.19
N THR A 258 -14.37 7.39 -17.51
CA THR A 258 -13.88 6.21 -18.22
C THR A 258 -12.92 6.61 -19.34
N GLU A 259 -12.15 5.65 -19.84
CA GLU A 259 -11.29 5.89 -21.01
C GLU A 259 -12.13 6.21 -22.25
N GLU A 260 -13.34 5.65 -22.37
CA GLU A 260 -14.28 5.85 -23.47
C GLU A 260 -14.79 7.29 -23.52
N GLU A 261 -15.11 7.88 -22.36
CA GLU A 261 -15.51 9.28 -22.22
C GLU A 261 -14.39 10.22 -22.68
N TRP A 262 -13.17 9.98 -22.22
CA TRP A 262 -12.00 10.73 -22.66
C TRP A 262 -11.77 10.60 -24.18
N LYS A 263 -11.85 9.37 -24.73
CA LYS A 263 -11.73 9.14 -26.19
C LYS A 263 -12.81 9.89 -26.98
N ARG A 264 -14.04 9.97 -26.46
CA ARG A 264 -15.11 10.79 -27.04
C ARG A 264 -14.77 12.28 -26.99
N HIS A 265 -14.22 12.76 -25.87
CA HIS A 265 -13.77 14.15 -25.77
C HIS A 265 -12.67 14.50 -26.77
N LEU A 266 -11.76 13.58 -27.09
CA LEU A 266 -10.73 13.80 -28.13
C LEU A 266 -11.32 14.09 -29.52
N GLN A 267 -12.58 13.71 -29.76
CA GLN A 267 -13.31 13.96 -30.99
C GLN A 267 -14.18 15.23 -30.94
N SER A 268 -14.30 15.86 -29.77
CA SER A 268 -15.09 17.06 -29.55
C SER A 268 -14.52 18.26 -30.34
N PRO A 269 -15.36 19.24 -30.73
CA PRO A 269 -14.89 20.44 -31.38
C PRO A 269 -13.92 21.25 -30.50
N VAL A 270 -14.12 21.25 -29.18
CA VAL A 270 -13.26 21.94 -28.21
C VAL A 270 -11.86 21.34 -28.21
N CYS A 271 -11.73 20.01 -28.12
CA CYS A 271 -10.44 19.34 -28.14
C CYS A 271 -9.76 19.46 -29.51
N LYS A 272 -10.51 19.35 -30.62
CA LYS A 272 -9.98 19.52 -31.97
C LYS A 272 -9.42 20.93 -32.19
N ALA A 273 -10.17 21.97 -31.80
CA ALA A 273 -9.70 23.35 -31.88
C ALA A 273 -8.41 23.57 -31.08
N PHE A 274 -8.35 23.04 -29.85
CA PHE A 274 -7.15 23.13 -29.02
C PHE A 274 -5.97 22.36 -29.63
N ARG A 275 -6.21 21.20 -30.26
CA ARG A 275 -5.17 20.43 -30.95
C ARG A 275 -4.53 21.20 -32.11
N HIS A 276 -5.30 21.98 -32.86
CA HIS A 276 -4.74 22.83 -33.90
C HIS A 276 -3.77 23.86 -33.32
N VAL A 277 -4.18 24.58 -32.28
CA VAL A 277 -3.31 25.56 -31.60
C VAL A 277 -2.07 24.88 -31.03
N LYS A 278 -2.18 23.66 -30.48
CA LYS A 278 -1.01 22.90 -29.99
C LYS A 278 0.01 22.62 -31.09
N VAL A 279 -0.44 22.29 -32.30
CA VAL A 279 0.47 22.05 -33.43
C VAL A 279 1.27 23.33 -33.78
N ASP A 280 0.62 24.49 -33.71
CA ASP A 280 1.22 25.76 -34.15
C ASP A 280 2.05 26.45 -33.05
N THR A 281 1.75 26.18 -31.78
CA THR A 281 2.32 26.91 -30.63
C THR A 281 3.36 26.14 -29.83
N LEU A 282 3.43 24.81 -29.94
CA LEU A 282 4.36 24.00 -29.15
C LEU A 282 5.75 23.91 -29.78
N SER A 283 6.79 23.96 -28.94
CA SER A 283 8.18 23.81 -29.36
C SER A 283 8.59 22.35 -29.61
N GLN A 284 7.85 21.43 -28.99
CA GLN A 284 8.03 19.98 -29.13
C GLN A 284 6.68 19.27 -28.99
N PRO A 285 6.55 18.03 -29.47
CA PRO A 285 5.33 17.24 -29.29
C PRO A 285 4.93 17.14 -27.82
N GLU A 286 3.62 17.16 -27.56
CA GLU A 286 3.10 16.99 -26.21
C GLU A 286 3.46 15.62 -25.62
N VAL A 287 3.66 15.58 -24.30
CA VAL A 287 3.86 14.32 -23.57
C VAL A 287 2.56 13.97 -22.85
N LEU A 288 1.95 12.87 -23.29
CA LEU A 288 0.69 12.36 -22.74
C LEU A 288 0.96 11.14 -21.85
N SER A 289 0.53 11.21 -20.58
CA SER A 289 0.50 10.08 -19.66
C SER A 289 -0.91 9.82 -19.15
N ARG A 290 -1.23 8.56 -18.91
CA ARG A 290 -2.57 8.11 -18.52
C ARG A 290 -2.47 7.02 -17.47
N ILE A 291 -3.30 7.11 -16.44
CA ILE A 291 -3.36 6.12 -15.37
C ILE A 291 -4.78 6.03 -14.81
N ALA A 292 -5.21 4.82 -14.49
CA ALA A 292 -6.44 4.58 -13.74
C ALA A 292 -6.15 4.80 -12.25
N VAL A 293 -6.88 5.71 -11.61
CA VAL A 293 -6.75 6.01 -10.18
C VAL A 293 -8.03 5.65 -9.44
N PRO A 294 -7.98 5.06 -8.24
CA PRO A 294 -9.18 4.84 -7.45
C PRO A 294 -9.91 6.17 -7.19
N ALA A 295 -11.22 6.22 -7.43
CA ALA A 295 -12.03 7.42 -7.21
C ALA A 295 -11.96 7.91 -5.75
N ALA A 296 -11.75 6.98 -4.80
CA ALA A 296 -11.55 7.26 -3.39
C ALA A 296 -10.33 8.15 -3.08
N TRP A 297 -9.33 8.26 -3.97
CA TRP A 297 -8.21 9.19 -3.79
C TRP A 297 -8.59 10.64 -4.06
N CYS A 298 -9.75 10.84 -4.68
CA CYS A 298 -10.25 12.14 -5.12
C CYS A 298 -11.42 12.63 -4.26
N THR A 299 -11.70 11.98 -3.12
CA THR A 299 -12.75 12.37 -2.17
C THR A 299 -12.15 13.12 -0.99
N LEU A 300 -12.74 14.28 -0.66
CA LEU A 300 -12.37 15.09 0.51
C LEU A 300 -12.73 14.35 1.81
N GLY A 301 -11.75 14.18 2.71
CA GLY A 301 -12.01 13.93 4.12
C GLY A 301 -12.56 15.22 4.74
N ARG A 302 -13.83 15.21 5.10
CA ARG A 302 -14.46 16.32 5.83
C ARG A 302 -14.04 16.23 7.29
N ASP A 303 -13.07 17.03 7.70
CA ASP A 303 -12.89 17.46 9.09
C ASP A 303 -13.31 18.93 9.22
#